data_AF-A0A1T4XU19-F1
#
_entry.id   AF-A0A1T4XU19-F1
#
_cell.length_a   1.000
_cell.length_b   1.000
_cell.length_c   1.000
_cell.angle_alpha   90.00
_cell.angle_beta   90.00
_cell.angle_gamma   90.00
#
_symmetry.space_group_name_H-M   'P 1'
#
loop_
_entity.id
_entity.type
_entity.pdbx_description
1 polymer ?
#
loop_
_entity_poly.entity_id
_entity_poly.type
_entity_poly.pdbx_seq_one_letter_code
_entity_poly.pdbx_strand_id
1 'polypeptide(L)'
;MNSPSPWFNNLRLLATAAISGLLLAGAPRYDGFTDLTRPFIVGLLHLFGAPASDSAEGLTVGRLTVPWTQDCSGINLLVILLSLTVWIHRHAPPDRRFWLRLAAVFPAALLANVLRVFSLLAYRHLFFPAVESPQLHYFLGFLWLVPMILCLTPNQNRSISVRSLETLHAAAILAWLSPIMAGIGGLWITTAALLLLSQCQFSTDHKSWRIALTLGWALAGLGIGLVSLESLWLPWLLMCPLMWPFASLQRPSIWLTLAATHPFLTLMPGGKGIAAIGIAWLLWQSFSLSHPSAFSANLQLDIRLPIQGVAVLALFLPFTASSFLAGRYPPLMPPSELVISSLGAQGYELRLPDQEANIRTVWYAAQNNDRHHTVQVCLKYRGRDLDLSADDAEVFTDGHLWLREYFIQDGKLLSSYSSYAKNTLAPRSHPGAHIIFVTSQRSMSASKFNQKSHHLAAALHERLRQTPSASESSIAYQP
;
A
#
# COMPACT_ATOMS: atom_id res chain seq x y z
N MET A 1 1.96 40.23 -20.12
CA MET A 1 2.57 39.44 -19.02
C MET A 1 3.38 38.33 -19.64
N ASN A 2 4.71 38.35 -19.48
CA ASN A 2 5.58 37.30 -20.03
C ASN A 2 5.26 35.98 -19.31
N SER A 3 4.98 34.93 -20.05
CA SER A 3 4.85 33.59 -19.49
C SER A 3 6.16 33.22 -18.77
N PRO A 4 6.11 32.69 -17.54
CA PRO A 4 7.30 32.25 -16.84
C PRO A 4 8.07 31.25 -17.70
N SER A 5 9.40 31.30 -17.65
CA SER A 5 10.25 30.40 -18.43
C SER A 5 9.94 28.94 -18.07
N PRO A 6 10.00 28.00 -19.02
CA PRO A 6 9.77 26.57 -18.77
C PRO A 6 10.61 26.01 -17.61
N TRP A 7 11.84 26.52 -17.50
CA TRP A 7 12.77 26.22 -16.39
C TRP A 7 12.17 26.53 -15.01
N PHE A 8 11.51 27.67 -14.85
CA PHE A 8 10.93 28.09 -13.58
C PHE A 8 9.73 27.23 -13.17
N ASN A 9 8.93 26.77 -14.14
CA ASN A 9 7.83 25.85 -13.88
C ASN A 9 8.34 24.46 -13.45
N ASN A 10 9.39 23.95 -14.11
CA ASN A 10 10.01 22.67 -13.74
C ASN A 10 10.69 22.72 -12.37
N LEU A 11 11.37 23.83 -12.03
CA LEU A 11 11.95 24.03 -10.70
C LEU A 11 10.87 24.02 -9.61
N ARG A 12 9.72 24.67 -9.86
CA ARG A 12 8.58 24.68 -8.93
C ARG A 12 7.95 23.31 -8.77
N LEU A 13 7.80 22.58 -9.87
CA LEU A 13 7.29 21.22 -9.89
C LEU A 13 8.16 20.29 -9.04
N LEU A 14 9.48 20.45 -9.13
CA LEU A 14 10.46 19.69 -8.35
C LEU A 14 10.55 20.14 -6.89
N ALA A 15 10.49 21.45 -6.63
CA ALA A 15 10.37 21.95 -5.26
C ALA A 15 9.08 21.43 -4.61
N THR A 16 7.98 21.38 -5.36
CA THR A 16 6.70 20.81 -4.90
C THR A 16 6.83 19.33 -4.59
N ALA A 17 7.44 18.56 -5.50
CA ALA A 17 7.69 17.14 -5.30
C ALA A 17 8.65 16.87 -4.12
N ALA A 18 9.71 17.67 -3.98
CA ALA A 18 10.66 17.58 -2.89
C ALA A 18 10.03 17.96 -1.54
N ILE A 19 9.29 19.07 -1.48
CA ILE A 19 8.53 19.48 -0.28
C ILE A 19 7.49 18.42 0.06
N SER A 20 6.78 17.88 -0.92
CA SER A 20 5.81 16.79 -0.69
C SER A 20 6.50 15.54 -0.15
N GLY A 21 7.63 15.14 -0.74
CA GLY A 21 8.42 14.00 -0.27
C GLY A 21 9.00 14.21 1.13
N LEU A 22 9.46 15.43 1.45
CA LEU A 22 9.97 15.79 2.78
C LEU A 22 8.86 15.84 3.83
N LEU A 23 7.71 16.42 3.50
CA LEU A 23 6.55 16.45 4.39
C LEU A 23 6.05 15.05 4.66
N LEU A 24 5.97 14.20 3.63
CA LEU A 24 5.62 12.80 3.80
C LEU A 24 6.67 12.11 4.68
N ALA A 25 7.97 12.24 4.39
CA ALA A 25 9.04 11.56 5.13
C ALA A 25 9.16 12.00 6.60
N GLY A 26 8.80 13.26 6.91
CA GLY A 26 8.80 13.81 8.26
C GLY A 26 7.56 13.47 9.09
N ALA A 27 6.44 13.11 8.46
CA ALA A 27 5.16 12.87 9.11
C ALA A 27 5.19 11.81 10.25
N PRO A 28 5.89 10.66 10.10
CA PRO A 28 5.92 9.64 11.15
C PRO A 28 6.66 10.06 12.44
N ARG A 29 7.36 11.20 12.42
CA ARG A 29 8.21 11.68 13.53
C ARG A 29 7.55 12.77 14.39
N TYR A 30 6.32 13.17 14.07
CA TYR A 30 5.63 14.27 14.75
C TYR A 30 4.35 13.78 15.45
N ASP A 31 4.43 13.60 16.77
CA ASP A 31 3.28 13.23 17.61
C ASP A 31 2.32 14.40 17.89
N GLY A 32 2.76 15.66 17.67
CA GLY A 32 1.97 16.84 18.06
C GLY A 32 0.59 16.97 17.36
N PHE A 33 0.38 16.35 16.20
CA PHE A 33 -0.95 16.32 15.58
C PHE A 33 -1.87 15.30 16.24
N THR A 34 -1.32 14.22 16.80
CA THR A 34 -2.05 13.25 17.64
C THR A 34 -2.56 13.91 18.91
N ASP A 35 -1.71 14.71 19.56
CA ASP A 35 -2.03 15.44 20.79
C ASP A 35 -3.17 16.45 20.60
N LEU A 36 -3.40 16.91 19.37
CA LEU A 36 -4.53 17.77 19.02
C LEU A 36 -5.78 16.97 18.64
N THR A 37 -5.65 15.97 17.76
CA THR A 37 -6.80 15.30 17.16
C THR A 37 -7.53 14.40 18.15
N ARG A 38 -6.79 13.72 19.03
CA ARG A 38 -7.36 12.76 19.97
C ARG A 38 -8.25 13.42 21.03
N PRO A 39 -7.82 14.48 21.76
CA PRO A 39 -8.72 15.20 22.67
C PRO A 39 -9.91 15.85 21.95
N PHE A 40 -9.69 16.35 20.72
CA PHE A 40 -10.77 16.95 19.93
C PHE A 40 -11.87 15.93 19.60
N ILE A 41 -11.49 14.71 19.20
CA ILE A 41 -12.42 13.61 18.92
C ILE A 41 -13.18 13.18 20.19
N VAL A 42 -12.50 13.07 21.34
CA VAL A 42 -13.15 12.79 22.63
C VAL A 42 -14.18 13.87 22.96
N GLY A 43 -13.81 15.14 22.84
CA GLY A 43 -14.70 16.26 23.11
C GLY A 43 -15.92 16.29 22.19
N LEU A 44 -15.75 15.98 20.91
CA LEU A 44 -16.89 15.85 19.99
C LEU A 44 -17.79 14.67 20.35
N LEU A 45 -17.23 13.51 20.73
CA LEU A 45 -18.02 12.36 21.16
C LEU A 45 -18.88 12.70 22.39
N HIS A 46 -18.30 13.39 23.37
CA HIS A 46 -19.06 13.91 24.52
C HIS A 46 -20.16 14.87 24.11
N LEU A 47 -19.89 15.77 23.16
CA LEU A 47 -20.89 16.69 22.63
C LEU A 47 -22.08 15.95 21.98
N PHE A 48 -21.81 14.81 21.34
CA PHE A 48 -22.84 13.93 20.77
C PHE A 48 -23.45 12.95 21.79
N GLY A 49 -23.12 13.07 23.08
CA GLY A 49 -23.66 12.22 24.13
C GLY A 49 -23.09 10.80 24.19
N ALA A 50 -21.99 10.53 23.47
CA ALA A 50 -21.29 9.26 23.53
C ALA A 50 -20.28 9.27 24.69
N PRO A 51 -20.36 8.31 25.65
CA PRO A 51 -19.37 8.22 26.72
C PRO A 51 -18.03 7.82 26.12
N ALA A 52 -17.08 8.74 26.09
CA ALA A 52 -15.73 8.50 25.58
C ALA A 52 -14.68 8.79 26.65
N SER A 53 -13.61 8.02 26.69
CA SER A 53 -12.45 8.30 27.53
C SER A 53 -11.17 8.03 26.78
N ASP A 54 -10.19 8.89 27.02
CA ASP A 54 -8.85 8.69 26.52
C ASP A 54 -8.04 7.82 27.49
N SER A 55 -7.44 6.74 27.00
CA SER A 55 -6.57 5.85 27.78
C SER A 55 -5.19 5.72 27.13
N ALA A 56 -4.19 5.27 27.89
CA ALA A 56 -2.84 5.07 27.35
C ALA A 56 -2.83 4.08 26.15
N GLU A 57 -3.74 3.11 26.14
CA GLU A 57 -3.81 2.05 25.12
C GLU A 57 -4.72 2.39 23.93
N GLY A 58 -5.62 3.38 24.07
CA GLY A 58 -6.55 3.71 23.00
C GLY A 58 -7.68 4.67 23.39
N LEU A 59 -8.65 4.79 22.50
CA LEU A 59 -9.88 5.54 22.70
C LEU A 59 -10.97 4.55 23.13
N THR A 60 -11.55 4.73 24.32
CA THR A 60 -12.70 3.95 24.76
C THR A 60 -13.98 4.75 24.46
N VAL A 61 -14.94 4.15 23.75
CA VAL A 61 -16.24 4.75 23.42
C VAL A 61 -17.35 3.76 23.80
N GLY A 62 -18.00 4.01 24.93
CA GLY A 62 -18.96 3.09 25.54
C GLY A 62 -18.34 1.72 25.81
N ARG A 63 -18.77 0.70 25.07
CA ARG A 63 -18.25 -0.68 25.16
C ARG A 63 -17.06 -0.97 24.23
N LEU A 64 -16.69 -0.03 23.37
CA LEU A 64 -15.64 -0.23 22.36
C LEU A 64 -14.31 0.30 22.89
N THR A 65 -13.28 -0.53 22.86
CA THR A 65 -11.89 -0.08 23.03
C THR A 65 -11.22 -0.08 21.67
N VAL A 66 -10.83 1.10 21.20
CA VAL A 66 -10.22 1.31 19.90
C VAL A 66 -8.75 1.65 20.08
N PRO A 67 -7.81 0.79 19.65
CA PRO A 67 -6.40 1.12 19.72
C PRO A 67 -6.12 2.36 18.88
N TRP A 68 -5.45 3.34 19.48
CA TRP A 68 -5.11 4.59 18.78
C TRP A 68 -3.73 4.46 18.16
N THR A 69 -3.68 4.23 16.85
CA THR A 69 -2.43 4.14 16.10
C THR A 69 -2.02 5.49 15.51
N GLN A 70 -0.77 5.61 15.05
CA GLN A 70 -0.32 6.80 14.30
C GLN A 70 -1.20 7.09 13.08
N ASP A 71 -1.83 6.08 12.48
CA ASP A 71 -2.76 6.27 11.36
C ASP A 71 -4.01 7.06 11.75
N CYS A 72 -4.40 7.05 13.03
CA CYS A 72 -5.57 7.79 13.55
C CYS A 72 -5.25 9.27 13.83
N SER A 73 -3.96 9.65 13.87
CA SER A 73 -3.53 11.03 14.10
C SER A 73 -4.07 12.00 13.05
N GLY A 74 -4.18 11.56 11.80
CA GLY A 74 -4.53 12.40 10.65
C GLY A 74 -3.36 13.14 10.00
N ILE A 75 -2.12 12.92 10.48
CA ILE A 75 -0.91 13.56 9.91
C ILE A 75 -0.77 13.24 8.41
N ASN A 76 -1.05 11.99 8.02
CA ASN A 76 -0.99 11.56 6.62
C ASN A 76 -2.00 12.32 5.74
N LEU A 77 -3.22 12.57 6.24
CA LEU A 77 -4.23 13.35 5.51
C LEU A 77 -3.77 14.80 5.34
N LEU A 78 -3.21 15.41 6.39
CA LEU A 78 -2.68 16.77 6.33
C LEU A 78 -1.59 16.89 5.27
N VAL A 79 -0.62 15.98 5.29
CA VAL A 79 0.47 16.00 4.33
C VAL A 79 -0.02 15.76 2.90
N ILE A 80 -0.90 14.77 2.69
CA ILE A 80 -1.47 14.51 1.37
C ILE A 80 -2.20 15.74 0.83
N LEU A 81 -3.02 16.40 1.66
CA LEU A 81 -3.74 17.62 1.27
C LEU A 81 -2.80 18.79 0.96
N LEU A 82 -1.70 18.96 1.72
CA LEU A 82 -0.68 19.97 1.43
C LEU A 82 -0.03 19.67 0.07
N SER A 83 0.45 18.44 -0.12
CA SER A 83 1.08 17.99 -1.38
C SER A 83 0.16 18.18 -2.58
N LEU A 84 -1.11 17.80 -2.47
CA LEU A 84 -2.11 17.99 -3.51
C LEU A 84 -2.36 19.47 -3.78
N THR A 85 -2.53 20.28 -2.74
CA THR A 85 -2.77 21.72 -2.91
C THR A 85 -1.65 22.37 -3.68
N VAL A 86 -0.39 22.03 -3.37
CA VAL A 86 0.76 22.54 -4.13
C VAL A 86 0.79 21.96 -5.55
N TRP A 87 0.56 20.65 -5.73
CA TRP A 87 0.56 20.00 -7.04
C TRP A 87 -0.50 20.56 -7.99
N ILE A 88 -1.72 20.81 -7.52
CA ILE A 88 -2.80 21.34 -8.36
C ILE A 88 -2.49 22.78 -8.83
N HIS A 89 -1.70 23.53 -8.05
CA HIS A 89 -1.28 24.90 -8.39
C HIS A 89 0.04 24.96 -9.16
N ARG A 90 0.65 23.83 -9.54
CA ARG A 90 1.99 23.76 -10.14
C ARG A 90 2.21 24.61 -11.40
N HIS A 91 1.15 24.90 -12.15
CA HIS A 91 1.21 25.67 -13.39
C HIS A 91 0.85 27.16 -13.23
N ALA A 92 0.51 27.61 -12.02
CA ALA A 92 0.14 28.99 -11.75
C ALA A 92 1.15 29.64 -10.78
N PRO A 93 1.39 30.97 -10.89
CA PRO A 93 2.10 31.68 -9.84
C PRO A 93 1.30 31.67 -8.53
N PRO A 94 1.98 31.59 -7.38
CA PRO A 94 1.31 31.67 -6.09
C PRO A 94 0.67 33.05 -5.94
N ASP A 95 -0.65 33.08 -5.82
CA ASP A 95 -1.46 34.26 -5.57
C ASP A 95 -2.03 34.24 -4.14
N ARG A 96 -2.78 35.28 -3.76
CA ARG A 96 -3.45 35.31 -2.45
C ARG A 96 -4.36 34.10 -2.23
N ARG A 97 -5.00 33.59 -3.29
CA ARG A 97 -5.91 32.44 -3.22
C ARG A 97 -5.16 31.15 -2.96
N PHE A 98 -3.97 30.98 -3.52
CA PHE A 98 -3.06 29.86 -3.23
C PHE A 98 -2.75 29.79 -1.73
N TRP A 99 -2.31 30.90 -1.13
CA TRP A 99 -1.97 30.93 0.30
C TRP A 99 -3.19 30.70 1.19
N LEU A 100 -4.36 31.24 0.83
CA LEU A 100 -5.61 30.97 1.55
C LEU A 100 -6.00 29.49 1.49
N ARG A 101 -5.86 28.84 0.32
CA ARG A 101 -6.10 27.40 0.19
C ARG A 101 -5.10 26.59 1.00
N LEU A 102 -3.82 26.96 0.97
CA LEU A 102 -2.78 26.32 1.77
C LEU A 102 -3.07 26.42 3.27
N ALA A 103 -3.53 27.57 3.75
CA ALA A 103 -3.98 27.74 5.12
C ALA A 103 -5.23 26.90 5.44
N ALA A 104 -6.18 26.81 4.49
CA ALA A 104 -7.39 26.01 4.62
C ALA A 104 -7.15 24.49 4.61
N VAL A 105 -5.96 24.03 4.21
CA VAL A 105 -5.59 22.60 4.28
C VAL A 105 -5.63 22.08 5.71
N PHE A 106 -5.16 22.85 6.69
CA PHE A 106 -5.14 22.41 8.09
C PHE A 106 -6.54 22.09 8.64
N PRO A 107 -7.54 23.00 8.59
CA PRO A 107 -8.89 22.68 9.04
C PRO A 107 -9.56 21.61 8.18
N ALA A 108 -9.28 21.54 6.87
CA ALA A 108 -9.80 20.49 6.00
C ALA A 108 -9.26 19.09 6.39
N ALA A 109 -7.96 19.01 6.72
CA ALA A 109 -7.33 17.77 7.18
C ALA A 109 -7.89 17.30 8.51
N LEU A 110 -8.06 18.23 9.47
CA LEU A 110 -8.67 17.94 10.76
C LEU A 110 -10.11 17.41 10.57
N LEU A 111 -10.92 18.10 9.76
CA LEU A 111 -12.29 17.68 9.47
C LEU A 111 -12.34 16.31 8.80
N ALA A 112 -11.51 16.07 7.77
CA ALA A 112 -11.43 14.77 7.11
C ALA A 112 -11.02 13.65 8.09
N ASN A 113 -10.08 13.93 8.99
CA ASN A 113 -9.65 12.94 9.98
C ASN A 113 -10.75 12.64 11.00
N VAL A 114 -11.47 13.66 11.48
CA VAL A 114 -12.63 13.47 12.38
C VAL A 114 -13.69 12.61 11.71
N LEU A 115 -14.07 12.93 10.47
CA LEU A 115 -15.07 12.18 9.72
C LEU A 115 -14.62 10.72 9.49
N ARG A 116 -13.34 10.52 9.18
CA ARG A 116 -12.72 9.19 9.05
C ARG A 116 -12.78 8.41 10.36
N VAL A 117 -12.35 8.97 11.49
CA VAL A 117 -12.37 8.29 12.79
C VAL A 117 -13.80 7.97 13.21
N PHE A 118 -14.74 8.90 13.01
CA PHE A 118 -16.15 8.63 13.29
C PHE A 118 -16.72 7.53 12.40
N SER A 119 -16.33 7.46 11.13
CA SER A 119 -16.72 6.35 10.25
C SER A 119 -16.15 5.01 10.73
N LEU A 120 -14.91 4.99 11.22
CA LEU A 120 -14.29 3.80 11.80
C LEU A 120 -14.99 3.36 13.11
N LEU A 121 -15.33 4.31 13.98
CA LEU A 121 -16.07 4.05 15.21
C LEU A 121 -17.48 3.51 14.91
N ALA A 122 -18.18 4.12 13.95
CA ALA A 122 -19.48 3.65 13.49
C ALA A 122 -19.40 2.23 12.91
N TYR A 123 -18.39 1.97 12.07
CA TYR A 123 -18.13 0.63 11.54
C TYR A 123 -17.91 -0.38 12.67
N ARG A 124 -16.98 -0.11 13.60
CA ARG A 124 -16.73 -0.99 14.74
C ARG A 124 -17.98 -1.22 15.59
N HIS A 125 -18.81 -0.19 15.77
CA HIS A 125 -20.04 -0.32 16.54
C HIS A 125 -21.04 -1.28 15.88
N LEU A 126 -21.19 -1.19 14.56
CA LEU A 126 -22.12 -2.00 13.78
C LEU A 126 -21.63 -3.44 13.57
N PHE A 127 -20.32 -3.65 13.45
CA PHE A 127 -19.73 -4.94 13.07
C PHE A 127 -18.95 -5.62 14.22
N PHE A 128 -19.06 -5.15 15.46
CA PHE A 128 -18.41 -5.77 16.61
C PHE A 128 -18.76 -7.28 16.72
N PRO A 129 -17.79 -8.18 16.97
CA PRO A 129 -16.39 -7.96 17.37
C PRO A 129 -15.38 -7.89 16.21
N ALA A 130 -15.82 -7.76 14.96
CA ALA A 130 -14.91 -7.71 13.81
C ALA A 130 -13.91 -6.55 13.95
N VAL A 131 -12.63 -6.86 13.71
CA VAL A 131 -11.55 -5.88 13.68
C VAL A 131 -11.45 -5.31 12.28
N GLU A 132 -11.39 -3.99 12.16
CA GLU A 132 -11.15 -3.33 10.89
C GLU A 132 -9.77 -3.67 10.32
N SER A 133 -9.70 -3.77 9.00
CA SER A 133 -8.44 -3.97 8.31
C SER A 133 -7.70 -2.64 8.08
N PRO A 134 -6.37 -2.65 7.95
CA PRO A 134 -5.61 -1.48 7.50
C PRO A 134 -6.16 -0.90 6.18
N GLN A 135 -6.66 -1.75 5.28
CA GLN A 135 -7.25 -1.31 4.02
C GLN A 135 -8.53 -0.50 4.24
N LEU A 136 -9.38 -0.85 5.22
CA LEU A 136 -10.56 -0.04 5.57
C LEU A 136 -10.15 1.35 6.11
N HIS A 137 -9.08 1.40 6.91
CA HIS A 137 -8.51 2.67 7.39
C HIS A 137 -8.09 3.58 6.24
N TYR A 138 -7.42 3.03 5.23
CA TYR A 138 -6.99 3.80 4.05
C TYR A 138 -8.17 4.17 3.16
N PHE A 139 -9.13 3.27 2.95
CA PHE A 139 -10.33 3.55 2.18
C PHE A 139 -11.13 4.71 2.77
N LEU A 140 -11.43 4.67 4.07
CA LEU A 140 -12.17 5.76 4.72
C LEU A 140 -11.38 7.07 4.72
N GLY A 141 -10.06 7.00 4.86
CA GLY A 141 -9.19 8.17 4.69
C GLY A 141 -9.30 8.77 3.29
N PHE A 142 -9.20 7.93 2.25
CA PHE A 142 -9.35 8.35 0.87
C PHE A 142 -10.74 8.91 0.58
N LEU A 143 -11.80 8.25 1.07
CA LEU A 143 -13.19 8.69 0.91
C LEU A 143 -13.41 10.12 1.41
N TRP A 144 -12.92 10.44 2.61
CA TRP A 144 -13.07 11.78 3.20
C TRP A 144 -12.05 12.79 2.67
N LEU A 145 -10.96 12.33 2.09
CA LEU A 145 -10.01 13.17 1.37
C LEU A 145 -10.64 13.78 0.10
N VAL A 146 -11.42 13.00 -0.66
CA VAL A 146 -12.05 13.44 -1.91
C VAL A 146 -12.81 14.78 -1.80
N PRO A 147 -13.82 14.94 -0.92
CA PRO A 147 -14.58 16.18 -0.84
C PRO A 147 -13.70 17.37 -0.41
N MET A 148 -12.73 17.15 0.48
CA MET A 148 -11.81 18.21 0.92
C MET A 148 -10.95 18.73 -0.23
N ILE A 149 -10.37 17.82 -1.03
CA ILE A 149 -9.53 18.27 -2.14
C ILE A 149 -10.38 18.98 -3.19
N LEU A 150 -11.57 18.47 -3.53
CA LEU A 150 -12.44 19.11 -4.52
C LEU A 150 -12.81 20.56 -4.13
N CYS A 151 -12.96 20.83 -2.83
CA CYS A 151 -13.18 22.19 -2.32
C CYS A 151 -11.94 23.08 -2.45
N LEU A 152 -10.73 22.50 -2.32
CA LEU A 152 -9.46 23.21 -2.43
C LEU A 152 -8.98 23.36 -3.89
N THR A 153 -9.52 22.57 -4.82
CA THR A 153 -9.15 22.61 -6.25
C THR A 153 -9.54 23.96 -6.88
N PRO A 154 -8.58 24.74 -7.41
CA PRO A 154 -8.83 26.00 -8.10
C PRO A 154 -9.70 25.82 -9.35
N ASN A 155 -10.54 26.82 -9.60
CA ASN A 155 -11.24 26.95 -10.88
C ASN A 155 -10.28 27.51 -11.94
N GLN A 156 -9.73 26.64 -12.79
CA GLN A 156 -8.70 26.98 -13.79
C GLN A 156 -9.28 27.08 -15.23
N ASN A 157 -10.53 27.53 -15.41
CA ASN A 157 -11.23 27.57 -16.71
C ASN A 157 -11.31 26.21 -17.44
N ARG A 158 -11.04 25.10 -16.74
CA ARG A 158 -11.21 23.72 -17.21
C ARG A 158 -12.53 23.16 -16.69
N SER A 159 -13.11 22.21 -17.44
CA SER A 159 -14.33 21.53 -17.00
C SER A 159 -14.14 20.86 -15.65
N ILE A 160 -15.19 20.87 -14.83
CA ILE A 160 -15.17 20.32 -13.47
C ILE A 160 -14.78 18.83 -13.49
N SER A 161 -15.26 18.07 -14.46
CA SER A 161 -14.96 16.63 -14.59
C SER A 161 -13.47 16.35 -14.81
N VAL A 162 -12.81 17.12 -15.69
CA VAL A 162 -11.38 16.97 -15.97
C VAL A 162 -10.55 17.28 -14.72
N ARG A 163 -10.84 18.41 -14.06
CA ARG A 163 -10.14 18.79 -12.83
C ARG A 163 -10.33 17.77 -11.72
N SER A 164 -11.57 17.28 -11.56
CA SER A 164 -11.90 16.30 -10.53
C SER A 164 -11.14 15.00 -10.77
N LEU A 165 -11.07 14.53 -12.01
CA LEU A 165 -10.34 13.30 -12.33
C LEU A 165 -8.82 13.44 -12.13
N GLU A 166 -8.20 14.54 -12.57
CA GLU A 166 -6.76 14.81 -12.31
C GLU A 166 -6.48 14.84 -10.80
N THR A 167 -7.38 15.48 -10.04
CA THR A 167 -7.29 15.60 -8.59
C THR A 167 -7.42 14.25 -7.91
N LEU A 168 -8.43 13.45 -8.29
CA LEU A 168 -8.68 12.12 -7.75
C LEU A 168 -7.53 11.16 -8.07
N HIS A 169 -6.96 11.23 -9.27
CA HIS A 169 -5.81 10.42 -9.67
C HIS A 169 -4.57 10.74 -8.83
N ALA A 170 -4.24 12.02 -8.67
CA ALA A 170 -3.15 12.45 -7.81
C ALA A 170 -3.38 12.04 -6.35
N ALA A 171 -4.62 12.15 -5.87
CA ALA A 171 -4.99 11.75 -4.52
C ALA A 171 -4.82 10.25 -4.29
N ALA A 172 -5.25 9.42 -5.25
CA ALA A 172 -5.10 7.97 -5.16
C ALA A 172 -3.61 7.56 -5.09
N ILE A 173 -2.76 8.19 -5.91
CA ILE A 173 -1.31 7.94 -5.89
C ILE A 173 -0.69 8.36 -4.56
N LEU A 174 -0.99 9.56 -4.06
CA LEU A 174 -0.41 10.05 -2.79
C LEU A 174 -0.90 9.26 -1.58
N ALA A 175 -2.18 8.89 -1.55
CA ALA A 175 -2.74 8.01 -0.53
C ALA A 175 -2.06 6.64 -0.53
N TRP A 176 -1.74 6.09 -1.71
CA TRP A 176 -1.02 4.83 -1.85
C TRP A 176 0.48 4.93 -1.49
N LEU A 177 1.10 6.09 -1.70
CA LEU A 177 2.52 6.32 -1.35
C LEU A 177 2.76 6.41 0.15
N SER A 178 1.78 6.92 0.92
CA SER A 178 1.90 7.11 2.37
C SER A 178 2.40 5.86 3.12
N PRO A 179 1.82 4.66 2.95
CA PRO A 179 2.33 3.45 3.61
C PRO A 179 3.66 2.94 3.04
N ILE A 180 3.94 3.17 1.75
CA ILE A 180 5.16 2.64 1.08
C ILE A 180 6.42 3.39 1.52
N MET A 181 6.29 4.69 1.77
CA MET A 181 7.45 5.55 2.00
C MET A 181 8.22 5.21 3.28
N ALA A 182 7.55 4.69 4.32
CA ALA A 182 8.21 4.22 5.54
C ALA A 182 9.04 2.93 5.31
N GLY A 183 8.83 2.24 4.18
CA GLY A 183 9.51 1.00 3.83
C GLY A 183 10.88 1.18 3.19
N ILE A 184 11.60 0.06 3.05
CA ILE A 184 12.91 0.01 2.41
C ILE A 184 12.77 0.37 0.93
N GLY A 185 13.56 1.35 0.48
CA GLY A 185 13.45 1.88 -0.88
C GLY A 185 12.34 2.90 -1.05
N GLY A 186 11.56 3.20 -0.01
CA GLY A 186 10.43 4.13 -0.03
C GLY A 186 10.77 5.51 -0.59
N LEU A 187 11.96 6.05 -0.29
CA LEU A 187 12.43 7.32 -0.86
C LEU A 187 12.54 7.28 -2.39
N TRP A 188 13.11 6.21 -2.95
CA TRP A 188 13.28 6.04 -4.39
C TRP A 188 11.93 5.89 -5.10
N ILE A 189 11.06 5.03 -4.53
CA ILE A 189 9.71 4.81 -5.04
C ILE A 189 8.90 6.10 -5.04
N THR A 190 8.93 6.83 -3.90
CA THR A 190 8.21 8.09 -3.74
C THR A 190 8.72 9.15 -4.71
N THR A 191 10.04 9.30 -4.83
CA THR A 191 10.64 10.29 -5.75
C THR A 191 10.26 9.98 -7.20
N ALA A 192 10.37 8.72 -7.62
CA ALA A 192 9.99 8.29 -8.96
C ALA A 192 8.49 8.52 -9.23
N ALA A 193 7.62 8.17 -8.29
CA ALA A 193 6.18 8.34 -8.42
C ALA A 193 5.77 9.80 -8.47
N LEU A 194 6.33 10.65 -7.60
CA LEU A 194 6.07 12.10 -7.62
C LEU A 194 6.57 12.74 -8.91
N LEU A 195 7.74 12.32 -9.40
CA LEU A 195 8.28 12.80 -10.67
C LEU A 195 7.38 12.40 -11.86
N LEU A 196 6.89 11.16 -11.91
CA LEU A 196 5.94 10.73 -12.95
C LEU A 196 4.59 11.43 -12.84
N LEU A 197 4.04 11.55 -11.63
CA LEU A 197 2.80 12.27 -11.35
C LEU A 197 2.90 13.74 -11.79
N SER A 198 4.09 14.33 -11.70
CA SER A 198 4.35 15.69 -12.15
C SER A 198 4.25 15.86 -13.68
N GLN A 199 4.46 14.78 -14.44
CA GLN A 199 4.32 14.74 -15.89
C GLN A 199 2.89 14.37 -16.34
N CYS A 200 2.03 13.95 -15.41
CA CYS A 200 0.67 13.55 -15.70
C CYS A 200 -0.24 14.78 -15.92
N GLN A 201 -1.02 14.73 -16.99
CA GLN A 201 -2.05 15.70 -17.31
C GLN A 201 -3.17 15.01 -18.09
N PHE A 202 -4.42 15.35 -17.78
CA PHE A 202 -5.56 14.79 -18.48
C PHE A 202 -5.46 15.07 -19.98
N SER A 203 -5.48 14.00 -20.77
CA SER A 203 -5.48 14.08 -22.23
C SER A 203 -6.90 14.18 -22.74
N THR A 204 -7.19 15.26 -23.47
CA THR A 204 -8.49 15.49 -24.13
C THR A 204 -8.60 14.80 -25.49
N ASP A 205 -7.54 14.14 -25.96
CA ASP A 205 -7.60 13.27 -27.14
C ASP A 205 -8.33 11.98 -26.74
N HIS A 206 -9.49 11.71 -27.33
CA HIS A 206 -10.34 10.56 -27.00
C HIS A 206 -10.59 9.67 -28.22
N LYS A 207 -9.56 9.44 -29.03
CA LYS A 207 -9.57 8.41 -30.08
C LYS A 207 -9.97 7.05 -29.51
N SER A 208 -10.65 6.23 -30.31
CA SER A 208 -11.18 4.91 -29.89
C SER A 208 -10.14 3.98 -29.24
N TRP A 209 -8.87 4.06 -29.65
CA TRP A 209 -7.80 3.27 -29.04
C TRP A 209 -7.54 3.64 -27.56
N ARG A 210 -7.75 4.90 -27.14
CA ARG A 210 -7.62 5.31 -25.73
C ARG A 210 -8.76 4.76 -24.88
N ILE A 211 -9.95 4.62 -25.45
CA ILE A 211 -11.07 3.96 -24.80
C ILE A 211 -10.69 2.51 -24.51
N ALA A 212 -10.20 1.80 -25.53
CA ALA A 212 -9.73 0.43 -25.38
C ALA A 212 -8.59 0.30 -24.35
N LEU A 213 -7.61 1.21 -24.35
CA LEU A 213 -6.56 1.22 -23.33
C LEU A 213 -7.10 1.51 -21.93
N THR A 214 -8.07 2.40 -21.77
CA THR A 214 -8.65 2.71 -20.45
C THR A 214 -9.42 1.52 -19.91
N LEU A 215 -10.17 0.82 -20.76
CA LEU A 215 -10.84 -0.43 -20.40
C LEU A 215 -9.83 -1.53 -20.07
N GLY A 216 -8.80 -1.71 -20.89
CA GLY A 216 -7.71 -2.67 -20.63
C GLY A 216 -6.97 -2.36 -19.33
N TRP A 217 -6.73 -1.09 -19.04
CA TRP A 217 -6.16 -0.62 -17.78
C TRP A 217 -7.09 -0.94 -16.60
N ALA A 218 -8.39 -0.66 -16.69
CA ALA A 218 -9.34 -0.99 -15.63
C ALA A 218 -9.41 -2.51 -15.38
N LEU A 219 -9.44 -3.32 -16.45
CA LEU A 219 -9.39 -4.79 -16.37
C LEU A 219 -8.09 -5.29 -15.75
N ALA A 220 -6.95 -4.68 -16.07
CA ALA A 220 -5.68 -5.01 -15.43
C ALA A 220 -5.71 -4.71 -13.92
N GLY A 221 -6.37 -3.62 -13.51
CA GLY A 221 -6.58 -3.29 -12.09
C GLY A 221 -7.43 -4.35 -11.38
N LEU A 222 -8.51 -4.81 -12.01
CA LEU A 222 -9.30 -5.94 -11.50
C LEU A 222 -8.46 -7.22 -11.38
N GLY A 223 -7.63 -7.49 -12.40
CA GLY A 223 -6.67 -8.59 -12.38
C GLY A 223 -5.73 -8.53 -11.18
N ILE A 224 -5.08 -7.37 -10.95
CA ILE A 224 -4.20 -7.11 -9.80
C ILE A 224 -4.92 -7.41 -8.48
N GLY A 225 -6.16 -6.94 -8.35
CA GLY A 225 -6.99 -7.17 -7.17
C GLY A 225 -7.38 -8.64 -6.96
N LEU A 226 -7.69 -9.37 -8.02
CA LEU A 226 -8.07 -10.78 -7.97
C LEU A 226 -6.92 -11.71 -7.54
N VAL A 227 -5.68 -11.35 -7.90
CA VAL A 227 -4.47 -12.12 -7.55
C VAL A 227 -3.67 -11.52 -6.38
N SER A 228 -4.22 -10.50 -5.70
CA SER A 228 -3.62 -9.82 -4.55
C SER A 228 -2.16 -9.38 -4.78
N LEU A 229 -1.86 -8.75 -5.92
CA LEU A 229 -0.51 -8.24 -6.25
C LEU A 229 -0.36 -6.76 -5.86
N GLU A 230 -0.33 -6.46 -4.56
CA GLU A 230 -0.33 -5.07 -4.07
C GLU A 230 0.81 -4.19 -4.61
N SER A 231 1.97 -4.79 -4.91
CA SER A 231 3.14 -4.09 -5.47
C SER A 231 2.89 -3.47 -6.85
N LEU A 232 1.84 -3.91 -7.57
CA LEU A 232 1.49 -3.41 -8.90
C LEU A 232 0.55 -2.20 -8.87
N TRP A 233 -0.08 -1.87 -7.74
CA TRP A 233 -1.05 -0.77 -7.69
C TRP A 233 -0.44 0.59 -8.04
N LEU A 234 0.76 0.90 -7.53
CA LEU A 234 1.41 2.18 -7.81
C LEU A 234 1.79 2.36 -9.29
N PRO A 235 2.54 1.44 -9.94
CA PRO A 235 2.82 1.57 -11.36
C PRO A 235 1.54 1.54 -12.20
N TRP A 236 0.55 0.74 -11.81
CA TRP A 236 -0.75 0.71 -12.49
C TRP A 236 -1.48 2.06 -12.43
N LEU A 237 -1.57 2.70 -11.24
CA LEU A 237 -2.15 4.04 -11.09
C LEU A 237 -1.40 5.06 -11.95
N LEU A 238 -0.07 5.03 -11.94
CA LEU A 238 0.76 5.94 -12.72
C LEU A 238 0.64 5.73 -14.24
N MET A 239 0.21 4.55 -14.69
CA MET A 239 -0.03 4.23 -16.10
C MET A 239 -1.44 4.57 -16.60
N CYS A 240 -2.25 5.30 -15.83
CA CYS A 240 -3.62 5.67 -16.24
C CYS A 240 -3.62 6.32 -17.65
N PRO A 241 -4.26 5.69 -18.66
CA PRO A 241 -4.19 6.18 -20.06
C PRO A 241 -4.79 7.56 -20.27
N LEU A 242 -5.69 7.99 -19.39
CA LEU A 242 -6.31 9.31 -19.42
C LEU A 242 -5.35 10.42 -18.97
N MET A 243 -4.26 10.09 -18.29
CA MET A 243 -3.32 11.05 -17.68
C MET A 243 -2.05 11.27 -18.50
N TRP A 244 -1.90 10.57 -19.63
CA TRP A 244 -0.71 10.64 -20.46
C TRP A 244 -1.02 11.04 -21.91
N PRO A 245 -0.26 11.99 -22.48
CA PRO A 245 -0.09 12.07 -23.92
C PRO A 245 0.64 10.82 -24.44
N PHE A 246 0.18 10.22 -25.53
CA PHE A 246 0.80 9.00 -26.09
C PHE A 246 2.29 9.18 -26.41
N ALA A 247 2.65 10.35 -26.95
CA ALA A 247 4.04 10.69 -27.28
C ALA A 247 4.97 10.68 -26.04
N SER A 248 4.44 10.95 -24.85
CA SER A 248 5.21 10.87 -23.62
C SER A 248 5.56 9.41 -23.29
N LEU A 249 4.62 8.48 -23.48
CA LEU A 249 4.84 7.04 -23.22
C LEU A 249 5.90 6.42 -24.15
N GLN A 250 6.31 7.09 -25.23
CA GLN A 250 7.40 6.60 -26.09
C GLN A 250 8.80 6.88 -25.51
N ARG A 251 8.91 7.66 -24.41
CA ARG A 251 10.20 8.03 -23.83
C ARG A 251 10.71 6.91 -22.92
N PRO A 252 11.93 6.39 -23.15
CA PRO A 252 12.52 5.35 -22.30
C PRO A 252 12.68 5.79 -20.82
N SER A 253 12.93 7.08 -20.59
CA SER A 253 13.05 7.66 -19.24
C SER A 253 11.79 7.46 -18.38
N ILE A 254 10.60 7.50 -19.00
CA ILE A 254 9.32 7.28 -18.31
C ILE A 254 9.22 5.82 -17.88
N TRP A 255 9.55 4.86 -18.75
CA TRP A 255 9.52 3.43 -18.41
C TRP A 255 10.53 3.07 -17.34
N LEU A 256 11.74 3.63 -17.40
CA LEU A 256 12.77 3.39 -16.40
C LEU A 256 12.38 3.97 -15.03
N THR A 257 11.79 5.17 -15.01
CA THR A 257 11.26 5.77 -13.78
C THR A 257 10.05 5.01 -13.27
N LEU A 258 9.18 4.51 -14.15
CA LEU A 258 8.02 3.72 -13.78
C LEU A 258 8.44 2.39 -13.13
N ALA A 259 9.45 1.73 -13.68
CA ALA A 259 10.04 0.54 -13.06
C ALA A 259 10.57 0.83 -11.65
N ALA A 260 11.13 2.03 -11.42
CA ALA A 260 11.58 2.47 -10.09
C ALA A 260 10.46 2.66 -9.06
N THR A 261 9.20 2.71 -9.50
CA THR A 261 8.05 2.73 -8.58
C THR A 261 7.65 1.35 -8.09
N HIS A 262 8.21 0.27 -8.66
CA HIS A 262 7.94 -1.09 -8.22
C HIS A 262 8.87 -1.47 -7.05
N PRO A 263 8.35 -1.86 -5.87
CA PRO A 263 9.17 -2.18 -4.69
C PRO A 263 10.27 -3.20 -4.97
N PHE A 264 9.96 -4.25 -5.74
CA PHE A 264 10.93 -5.29 -6.12
C PHE A 264 12.21 -4.72 -6.72
N LEU A 265 12.13 -3.75 -7.63
CA LEU A 265 13.33 -3.18 -8.26
C LEU A 265 14.24 -2.54 -7.21
N THR A 266 13.67 -1.80 -6.25
CA THR A 266 14.47 -1.13 -5.20
C THR A 266 15.10 -2.10 -4.20
N LEU A 267 14.59 -3.34 -4.12
CA LEU A 267 15.11 -4.39 -3.25
C LEU A 267 16.20 -5.25 -3.91
N MET A 268 16.30 -5.23 -5.25
CA MET A 268 17.30 -5.98 -6.02
C MET A 268 18.71 -5.37 -5.90
N PRO A 269 19.77 -6.20 -5.95
CA PRO A 269 21.14 -5.71 -6.13
C PRO A 269 21.25 -4.81 -7.37
N GLY A 270 21.85 -3.63 -7.21
CA GLY A 270 21.97 -2.63 -8.29
C GLY A 270 20.69 -1.87 -8.65
N GLY A 271 19.52 -2.29 -8.17
CA GLY A 271 18.24 -1.70 -8.55
C GLY A 271 18.06 -0.25 -8.12
N LYS A 272 18.67 0.17 -7.00
CA LYS A 272 18.75 1.59 -6.60
C LYS A 272 19.51 2.45 -7.62
N GLY A 273 20.55 1.90 -8.25
CA GLY A 273 21.30 2.58 -9.31
C GLY A 273 20.46 2.75 -10.57
N ILE A 274 19.70 1.71 -10.95
CA ILE A 274 18.74 1.77 -12.06
C ILE A 274 17.68 2.86 -11.80
N ALA A 275 17.12 2.88 -10.58
CA ALA A 275 16.17 3.89 -10.17
C ALA A 275 16.75 5.31 -10.24
N ALA A 276 17.99 5.50 -9.76
CA ALA A 276 18.69 6.78 -9.83
C ALA A 276 18.89 7.27 -11.27
N ILE A 277 19.29 6.37 -12.19
CA ILE A 277 19.47 6.70 -13.61
C ILE A 277 18.14 7.12 -14.24
N GLY A 278 17.04 6.37 -13.98
CA GLY A 278 15.72 6.71 -14.49
C GLY A 278 15.27 8.10 -14.03
N ILE A 279 15.35 8.36 -12.73
CA ILE A 279 15.00 9.66 -12.14
C ILE A 279 15.86 10.78 -12.72
N ALA A 280 17.19 10.63 -12.73
CA ALA A 280 18.10 11.63 -13.25
C ALA A 280 17.86 11.93 -14.74
N TRP A 281 17.59 10.90 -15.55
CA TRP A 281 17.32 11.06 -16.97
C TRP A 281 16.01 11.81 -17.22
N LEU A 282 14.93 11.45 -16.49
CA LEU A 282 13.65 12.13 -16.61
C LEU A 282 13.73 13.60 -16.14
N LEU A 283 14.48 13.86 -15.06
CA LEU A 283 14.77 15.22 -14.60
C LEU A 283 15.50 16.03 -15.67
N TRP A 284 16.58 15.48 -16.22
CA TRP A 284 17.36 16.15 -17.25
C TRP A 284 16.54 16.44 -18.52
N GLN A 285 15.71 15.50 -18.97
CA GLN A 285 14.80 15.73 -20.08
C GLN A 285 13.77 16.82 -19.78
N SER A 286 13.23 16.83 -18.56
CA SER A 286 12.28 17.86 -18.13
C SER A 286 12.90 19.25 -18.20
N PHE A 287 14.18 19.39 -17.82
CA PHE A 287 14.90 20.66 -17.93
C PHE A 287 15.32 21.03 -19.35
N SER A 288 15.70 20.04 -20.16
CA SER A 288 16.28 20.27 -21.50
C SER A 288 15.22 20.46 -22.59
N LEU A 289 14.06 19.81 -22.47
CA LEU A 289 13.00 19.87 -23.47
C LEU A 289 11.94 20.89 -23.04
N SER A 290 12.09 22.13 -23.49
CA SER A 290 11.04 23.16 -23.36
C SER A 290 9.84 22.76 -24.22
N HIS A 291 8.82 22.15 -23.63
CA HIS A 291 7.57 21.91 -24.34
C HIS A 291 6.62 23.09 -24.19
N PRO A 292 6.25 23.77 -25.28
CA PRO A 292 5.08 24.64 -25.27
C PRO A 292 3.86 23.73 -25.10
N SER A 293 3.23 23.76 -23.92
CA SER A 293 1.93 23.16 -23.72
C SER A 293 0.88 24.07 -24.36
N ALA A 294 0.76 24.00 -25.69
CA ALA A 294 -0.36 24.60 -26.40
C ALA A 294 -1.61 23.79 -26.09
N PHE A 295 -2.42 24.30 -25.15
CA PHE A 295 -3.70 23.72 -24.77
C PHE A 295 -4.77 24.22 -25.75
N SER A 296 -5.21 23.38 -26.69
CA SER A 296 -6.38 23.63 -27.52
C SER A 296 -7.55 22.77 -27.03
N ALA A 297 -8.40 23.35 -26.19
CA ALA A 297 -9.64 22.72 -25.77
C ALA A 297 -10.75 23.02 -26.79
N ASN A 298 -11.01 22.08 -27.70
CA ASN A 298 -12.31 21.98 -28.34
C ASN A 298 -13.13 20.88 -27.63
N LEU A 299 -14.25 21.31 -27.05
CA LEU A 299 -15.15 20.50 -26.24
C LEU A 299 -16.22 19.86 -27.15
N GLN A 300 -16.22 18.54 -27.28
CA GLN A 300 -17.37 17.77 -27.80
C GLN A 300 -17.68 16.67 -26.77
N LEU A 301 -18.85 16.74 -26.14
CA LEU A 301 -19.11 16.19 -24.81
C LEU A 301 -19.65 14.74 -24.74
N ASP A 302 -20.01 14.08 -25.84
CA ASP A 302 -20.96 12.95 -25.73
C ASP A 302 -20.40 11.57 -25.34
N ILE A 303 -19.11 11.26 -25.55
CA ILE A 303 -18.53 9.94 -25.22
C ILE A 303 -17.76 9.98 -23.87
N ARG A 304 -17.69 11.14 -23.22
CA ARG A 304 -16.73 11.43 -22.14
C ARG A 304 -17.15 10.91 -20.76
N LEU A 305 -18.45 10.86 -20.46
CA LEU A 305 -18.93 10.52 -19.11
C LEU A 305 -18.70 9.06 -18.70
N PRO A 306 -19.03 8.04 -19.53
CA PRO A 306 -18.91 6.64 -19.11
C PRO A 306 -17.46 6.23 -18.82
N ILE A 307 -16.51 6.68 -19.64
CA ILE A 307 -15.08 6.37 -19.49
C ILE A 307 -14.50 7.06 -18.25
N GLN A 308 -14.90 8.31 -18.00
CA GLN A 308 -14.53 9.00 -16.77
C GLN A 308 -15.09 8.28 -15.55
N GLY A 309 -16.33 7.79 -15.61
CA GLY A 309 -16.94 6.97 -14.56
C GLY A 309 -16.14 5.68 -14.29
N VAL A 310 -15.78 4.94 -15.34
CA VAL A 310 -14.92 3.75 -15.23
C VAL A 310 -13.58 4.09 -14.58
N ALA A 311 -12.95 5.19 -15.02
CA ALA A 311 -11.69 5.63 -14.45
C ALA A 311 -11.81 6.00 -12.96
N VAL A 312 -12.85 6.75 -12.58
CA VAL A 312 -13.12 7.09 -11.18
C VAL A 312 -13.30 5.82 -10.35
N LEU A 313 -14.14 4.88 -10.78
CA LEU A 313 -14.35 3.62 -10.06
C LEU A 313 -13.04 2.83 -9.92
N ALA A 314 -12.24 2.78 -10.98
CA ALA A 314 -10.96 2.09 -10.97
C ALA A 314 -9.98 2.70 -9.96
N LEU A 315 -9.99 4.03 -9.74
CA LEU A 315 -9.12 4.68 -8.74
C LEU A 315 -9.40 4.24 -7.30
N PHE A 316 -10.59 3.69 -7.01
CA PHE A 316 -10.90 3.12 -5.69
C PHE A 316 -10.42 1.68 -5.52
N LEU A 317 -10.13 0.95 -6.61
CA LEU A 317 -9.76 -0.47 -6.56
C LEU A 317 -8.59 -0.79 -5.61
N PRO A 318 -7.49 -0.01 -5.54
CA PRO A 318 -6.39 -0.29 -4.61
C PRO A 318 -6.85 -0.38 -3.15
N PHE A 319 -7.90 0.35 -2.80
CA PHE A 319 -8.41 0.45 -1.42
C PHE A 319 -9.55 -0.52 -1.13
N THR A 320 -10.21 -1.05 -2.17
CA THR A 320 -11.41 -1.88 -2.04
C THR A 320 -11.22 -3.32 -2.51
N ALA A 321 -10.22 -3.60 -3.34
CA ALA A 321 -10.02 -4.91 -3.97
C ALA A 321 -9.85 -6.04 -2.95
N SER A 322 -9.07 -5.85 -1.89
CA SER A 322 -8.90 -6.88 -0.85
C SER A 322 -10.20 -7.19 -0.09
N SER A 323 -11.15 -6.26 -0.06
CA SER A 323 -12.42 -6.42 0.65
C SER A 323 -13.50 -7.09 -0.20
N PHE A 324 -13.50 -6.85 -1.53
CA PHE A 324 -14.53 -7.34 -2.45
C PHE A 324 -14.08 -8.45 -3.39
N LEU A 325 -12.79 -8.48 -3.77
CA LEU A 325 -12.27 -9.37 -4.80
C LEU A 325 -11.46 -10.53 -4.22
N ALA A 326 -10.75 -10.30 -3.10
CA ALA A 326 -10.03 -11.38 -2.42
C ALA A 326 -11.03 -12.38 -1.80
N GLY A 327 -10.76 -13.67 -1.96
CA GLY A 327 -11.56 -14.72 -1.32
C GLY A 327 -11.41 -14.64 0.20
N ARG A 328 -12.50 -14.65 0.95
CA ARG A 328 -12.46 -14.66 2.42
C ARG A 328 -12.22 -16.07 2.90
N TYR A 329 -11.05 -16.30 3.47
CA TYR A 329 -10.70 -17.60 4.02
C TYR A 329 -10.49 -17.53 5.53
N PRO A 330 -11.01 -18.50 6.30
CA PRO A 330 -10.58 -18.63 7.69
C PRO A 330 -9.08 -18.91 7.71
N PRO A 331 -8.31 -18.29 8.62
CA PRO A 331 -6.88 -18.53 8.71
C PRO A 331 -6.63 -20.02 8.99
N LEU A 332 -5.62 -20.59 8.33
CA LEU A 332 -5.20 -21.97 8.59
C LEU A 332 -4.49 -22.01 9.95
N MET A 333 -5.18 -22.56 10.94
CA MET A 333 -4.68 -22.66 12.31
C MET A 333 -3.77 -23.89 12.47
N PRO A 334 -2.71 -23.80 13.30
CA PRO A 334 -1.92 -24.97 13.65
C PRO A 334 -2.72 -25.93 14.54
N PRO A 335 -2.35 -27.23 14.62
CA PRO A 335 -2.93 -28.15 15.58
C PRO A 335 -2.74 -27.64 17.01
N SER A 336 -3.84 -27.47 17.75
CA SER A 336 -3.87 -26.78 19.04
C SER A 336 -2.95 -27.40 20.09
N GLU A 337 -2.79 -28.73 20.04
CA GLU A 337 -1.96 -29.51 20.95
C GLU A 337 -0.45 -29.27 20.77
N LEU A 338 -0.04 -28.67 19.65
CA LEU A 338 1.35 -28.32 19.38
C LEU A 338 1.69 -26.88 19.77
N VAL A 339 0.70 -26.03 20.07
CA VAL A 339 0.90 -24.61 20.34
C VAL A 339 1.45 -24.41 21.74
N ILE A 340 2.64 -23.83 21.84
CA ILE A 340 3.26 -23.45 23.13
C ILE A 340 2.80 -22.06 23.55
N SER A 341 2.81 -21.11 22.62
CA SER A 341 2.51 -19.71 22.90
C SER A 341 2.09 -18.96 21.63
N SER A 342 1.25 -17.93 21.80
CA SER A 342 1.00 -16.94 20.75
C SER A 342 2.12 -15.91 20.72
N LEU A 343 2.58 -15.55 19.52
CA LEU A 343 3.59 -14.52 19.29
C LEU A 343 2.97 -13.17 18.89
N GLY A 344 1.63 -13.08 18.90
CA GLY A 344 0.87 -11.96 18.35
C GLY A 344 0.76 -12.02 16.82
N ALA A 345 -0.15 -11.22 16.26
CA ALA A 345 -0.32 -11.04 14.81
C ALA A 345 -0.45 -12.38 14.02
N GLN A 346 -1.26 -13.32 14.53
CA GLN A 346 -1.47 -14.65 13.95
C GLN A 346 -0.20 -15.54 13.87
N GLY A 347 0.83 -15.22 14.68
CA GLY A 347 2.01 -16.04 14.88
C GLY A 347 1.87 -16.98 16.08
N TYR A 348 2.33 -18.22 15.93
CA TYR A 348 2.31 -19.26 16.96
C TYR A 348 3.68 -19.93 17.04
N GLU A 349 4.14 -20.17 18.25
CA GLU A 349 5.29 -21.03 18.49
C GLU A 349 4.81 -22.46 18.72
N LEU A 350 5.41 -23.40 17.99
CA LEU A 350 5.02 -24.80 18.01
C LEU A 350 6.11 -25.70 18.62
N ARG A 351 5.69 -26.76 19.29
CA ARG A 351 6.54 -27.89 19.71
C ARG A 351 6.04 -29.19 19.14
N LEU A 352 6.83 -29.84 18.29
CA LEU A 352 6.60 -31.22 17.89
C LEU A 352 7.24 -32.18 18.90
N PRO A 353 6.69 -33.39 19.11
CA PRO A 353 7.22 -34.37 20.07
C PRO A 353 8.70 -34.74 19.85
N ASP A 354 9.12 -34.89 18.58
CA ASP A 354 10.50 -35.26 18.22
C ASP A 354 11.39 -34.05 17.89
N GLN A 355 10.95 -32.84 18.22
CA GLN A 355 11.70 -31.62 17.96
C GLN A 355 12.88 -31.48 18.93
N GLU A 356 14.10 -31.39 18.39
CA GLU A 356 15.27 -31.09 19.22
C GLU A 356 15.09 -29.76 19.97
N ALA A 357 15.62 -29.65 21.19
CA ALA A 357 15.42 -28.48 22.06
C ALA A 357 15.98 -27.16 21.46
N ASN A 358 16.95 -27.27 20.55
CA ASN A 358 17.62 -26.17 19.88
C ASN A 358 16.93 -25.72 18.58
N ILE A 359 15.95 -26.44 18.07
CA ILE A 359 15.16 -26.03 16.90
C ILE A 359 13.88 -25.40 17.41
N ARG A 360 13.61 -24.18 16.96
CA ARG A 360 12.35 -23.46 17.19
C ARG A 360 11.50 -23.54 15.92
N THR A 361 10.20 -23.74 16.08
CA THR A 361 9.24 -23.79 14.97
C THR A 361 8.21 -22.69 15.16
N VAL A 362 8.11 -21.84 14.15
CA VAL A 362 7.16 -20.72 14.15
C VAL A 362 6.18 -20.91 13.02
N TRP A 363 4.90 -20.78 13.32
CA TRP A 363 3.80 -20.82 12.39
C TRP A 363 3.19 -19.42 12.26
N TYR A 364 3.09 -18.92 11.04
CA TYR A 364 2.34 -17.71 10.73
C TYR A 364 1.12 -18.10 9.90
N ALA A 365 -0.07 -17.95 10.49
CA ALA A 365 -1.29 -17.97 9.70
C ALA A 365 -1.41 -16.66 8.92
N ALA A 366 -2.06 -16.68 7.76
CA ALA A 366 -2.25 -15.48 6.97
C ALA A 366 -3.01 -14.42 7.78
N GLN A 367 -2.47 -13.20 7.82
CA GLN A 367 -3.20 -12.04 8.32
C GLN A 367 -4.13 -11.60 7.19
N ASN A 368 -5.43 -11.83 7.36
CA ASN A 368 -6.43 -11.65 6.30
C ASN A 368 -6.19 -12.60 5.11
N ASN A 369 -6.44 -12.13 3.88
CA ASN A 369 -6.31 -12.89 2.64
C ASN A 369 -4.97 -12.62 1.92
N ASP A 370 -4.00 -12.02 2.62
CA ASP A 370 -2.73 -11.62 2.05
C ASP A 370 -1.77 -12.82 1.96
N ARG A 371 -0.96 -12.85 0.89
CA ARG A 371 0.03 -13.91 0.69
C ARG A 371 1.22 -13.73 1.61
N HIS A 372 1.80 -14.85 2.04
CA HIS A 372 3.03 -14.84 2.80
C HIS A 372 4.19 -14.37 1.93
N HIS A 373 5.09 -13.58 2.51
CA HIS A 373 6.37 -13.24 1.90
C HIS A 373 7.45 -14.21 2.40
N THR A 374 8.58 -14.30 1.70
CA THR A 374 9.72 -15.11 2.18
C THR A 374 10.28 -14.55 3.48
N VAL A 375 10.91 -15.42 4.28
CA VAL A 375 11.63 -15.03 5.50
C VAL A 375 12.71 -13.98 5.21
N GLN A 376 13.36 -14.06 4.05
CA GLN A 376 14.33 -13.06 3.60
C GLN A 376 13.69 -11.68 3.44
N VAL A 377 12.53 -11.59 2.79
CA VAL A 377 11.80 -10.32 2.63
C VAL A 377 11.33 -9.80 3.99
N CYS A 378 10.74 -10.67 4.82
CA CYS A 378 10.27 -10.32 6.16
C CYS A 378 11.39 -9.79 7.07
N LEU A 379 12.56 -10.44 7.07
CA LEU A 379 13.71 -10.00 7.87
C LEU A 379 14.40 -8.77 7.26
N LYS A 380 14.42 -8.65 5.92
CA LYS A 380 14.92 -7.45 5.26
C LYS A 380 14.14 -6.22 5.71
N TYR A 381 12.80 -6.29 5.76
CA TYR A 381 11.96 -5.21 6.31
C TYR A 381 12.29 -4.83 7.77
N ARG A 382 12.92 -5.74 8.53
CA ARG A 382 13.38 -5.51 9.90
C ARG A 382 14.87 -5.13 9.98
N GLY A 383 15.48 -4.77 8.84
CA GLY A 383 16.88 -4.36 8.75
C GLY A 383 17.89 -5.50 8.89
N ARG A 384 17.47 -6.76 8.66
CA ARG A 384 18.36 -7.92 8.67
C ARG A 384 18.44 -8.54 7.29
N ASP A 385 19.63 -8.60 6.74
CA ASP A 385 19.88 -9.33 5.50
C ASP A 385 20.13 -10.82 5.82
N LEU A 386 19.62 -11.69 4.95
CA LEU A 386 19.89 -13.12 5.00
C LEU A 386 20.69 -13.51 3.77
N ASP A 387 21.75 -14.27 4.01
CA ASP A 387 22.53 -14.94 3.00
C ASP A 387 22.09 -16.41 2.86
N LEU A 388 22.39 -17.00 1.72
CA LEU A 388 22.28 -18.44 1.54
C LEU A 388 23.46 -19.13 2.23
N SER A 389 23.21 -20.26 2.88
CA SER A 389 24.28 -21.11 3.39
C SER A 389 25.13 -21.63 2.24
N ALA A 390 26.46 -21.60 2.41
CA ALA A 390 27.39 -22.19 1.44
C ALA A 390 27.23 -23.71 1.33
N ASP A 391 26.77 -24.36 2.41
CA ASP A 391 26.64 -25.81 2.49
C ASP A 391 25.27 -26.32 2.01
N ASP A 392 24.24 -25.46 1.98
CA ASP A 392 22.88 -25.84 1.63
C ASP A 392 22.05 -24.66 1.10
N ALA A 393 21.67 -24.70 -0.17
CA ALA A 393 20.97 -23.61 -0.85
C ALA A 393 19.52 -23.39 -0.37
N GLU A 394 18.97 -24.29 0.47
CA GLU A 394 17.63 -24.15 1.04
C GLU A 394 17.65 -23.56 2.47
N VAL A 395 18.84 -23.32 3.02
CA VAL A 395 19.05 -22.76 4.37
C VAL A 395 19.56 -21.33 4.26
N PHE A 396 18.88 -20.43 4.96
CA PHE A 396 19.26 -19.02 5.09
C PHE A 396 20.02 -18.76 6.39
N THR A 397 20.80 -17.69 6.42
CA THR A 397 21.60 -17.31 7.59
C THR A 397 21.78 -15.81 7.74
N ASP A 398 21.77 -15.33 8.98
CA ASP A 398 22.18 -13.97 9.37
C ASP A 398 23.58 -13.94 10.02
N GLY A 399 24.35 -15.03 9.92
CA GLY A 399 25.63 -15.20 10.59
C GLY A 399 25.55 -15.76 12.01
N HIS A 400 24.35 -15.87 12.60
CA HIS A 400 24.15 -16.41 13.95
C HIS A 400 23.11 -17.53 14.01
N LEU A 401 22.10 -17.46 13.15
CA LEU A 401 21.02 -18.42 13.07
C LEU A 401 21.00 -19.11 11.71
N TRP A 402 20.56 -20.37 11.71
CA TRP A 402 20.05 -21.03 10.51
C TRP A 402 18.53 -20.87 10.47
N LEU A 403 18.01 -20.49 9.31
CA LEU A 403 16.57 -20.37 9.05
C LEU A 403 16.18 -21.19 7.83
N ARG A 404 15.06 -21.90 7.91
CA ARG A 404 14.45 -22.57 6.76
C ARG A 404 12.95 -22.38 6.78
N GLU A 405 12.39 -22.09 5.62
CA GLU A 405 10.95 -21.85 5.47
C GLU A 405 10.25 -22.96 4.67
N TYR A 406 8.97 -23.16 5.00
CA TYR A 406 8.04 -24.01 4.29
C TYR A 406 6.66 -23.33 4.25
N PHE A 407 5.81 -23.77 3.33
CA PHE A 407 4.44 -23.27 3.22
C PHE A 407 3.47 -24.44 3.21
N ILE A 408 2.31 -24.28 3.84
CA ILE A 408 1.18 -25.19 3.69
C ILE A 408 0.09 -24.46 2.93
N GLN A 409 -0.30 -24.98 1.77
CA GLN A 409 -1.30 -24.40 0.90
C GLN A 409 -2.12 -25.51 0.23
N ASP A 410 -3.44 -25.40 0.26
CA ASP A 410 -4.40 -26.40 -0.24
C ASP A 410 -4.04 -27.84 0.16
N GLY A 411 -3.70 -28.03 1.44
CA GLY A 411 -3.33 -29.34 2.00
C GLY A 411 -2.00 -29.90 1.50
N LYS A 412 -1.16 -29.11 0.81
CA LYS A 412 0.19 -29.50 0.34
C LYS A 412 1.27 -28.78 1.14
N LEU A 413 2.32 -29.51 1.49
CA LEU A 413 3.56 -28.95 2.01
C LEU A 413 4.47 -28.54 0.84
N LEU A 414 4.89 -27.28 0.83
CA LEU A 414 5.73 -26.68 -0.21
C LEU A 414 7.05 -26.21 0.42
N SER A 415 8.17 -26.72 -0.08
CA SER A 415 9.52 -26.37 0.41
C SER A 415 10.14 -25.16 -0.27
N SER A 416 9.48 -24.60 -1.29
CA SER A 416 10.00 -23.48 -2.06
C SER A 416 8.95 -22.38 -2.22
N TYR A 417 9.40 -21.14 -2.09
CA TYR A 417 8.55 -19.97 -2.30
C TYR A 417 8.04 -19.87 -3.75
N SER A 418 8.82 -20.33 -4.73
CA SER A 418 8.40 -20.31 -6.14
C SER A 418 7.19 -21.23 -6.39
N SER A 419 7.16 -22.41 -5.77
CA SER A 419 6.00 -23.30 -5.79
C SER A 419 4.82 -22.70 -5.04
N TYR A 420 5.05 -22.10 -3.87
CA TYR A 420 4.02 -21.39 -3.12
C TYR A 420 3.39 -20.23 -3.92
N ALA A 421 4.22 -19.39 -4.54
CA ALA A 421 3.77 -18.27 -5.36
C ALA A 421 2.94 -18.77 -6.55
N LYS A 422 3.36 -19.83 -7.25
CA LYS A 422 2.59 -20.43 -8.35
C LYS A 422 1.20 -20.90 -7.89
N ASN A 423 1.11 -21.55 -6.73
CA ASN A 423 -0.17 -22.05 -6.22
C ASN A 423 -1.08 -20.94 -5.70
N THR A 424 -0.51 -19.83 -5.23
CA THR A 424 -1.26 -18.68 -4.70
C THR A 424 -1.51 -17.56 -5.72
N LEU A 425 -1.08 -17.73 -6.98
CA LEU A 425 -1.32 -16.76 -8.05
C LEU A 425 -2.71 -16.87 -8.69
N ALA A 426 -3.43 -17.99 -8.47
CA ALA A 426 -4.77 -18.10 -9.01
C ALA A 426 -5.75 -17.16 -8.28
N PRO A 427 -6.74 -16.59 -8.98
CA PRO A 427 -7.74 -15.74 -8.37
C PRO A 427 -8.37 -16.42 -7.16
N ARG A 428 -8.39 -15.72 -6.02
CA ARG A 428 -8.95 -16.23 -4.77
C ARG A 428 -8.26 -17.49 -4.24
N SER A 429 -6.98 -17.78 -4.52
CA SER A 429 -6.29 -18.87 -3.81
C SER A 429 -6.21 -18.63 -2.31
N HIS A 430 -6.34 -19.69 -1.50
CA HIS A 430 -6.11 -19.61 -0.06
C HIS A 430 -4.62 -19.28 0.24
N PRO A 431 -4.31 -18.28 1.08
CA PRO A 431 -2.93 -17.85 1.33
C PRO A 431 -2.11 -18.88 2.12
N GLY A 432 -2.77 -19.75 2.88
CA GLY A 432 -2.16 -20.88 3.58
C GLY A 432 -1.46 -20.47 4.87
N ALA A 433 -0.44 -21.24 5.27
CA ALA A 433 0.41 -20.95 6.42
C ALA A 433 1.88 -20.93 6.01
N HIS A 434 2.66 -20.09 6.69
CA HIS A 434 4.11 -20.00 6.55
C HIS A 434 4.77 -20.55 7.81
N ILE A 435 5.64 -21.54 7.62
CA ILE A 435 6.33 -22.23 8.69
C ILE A 435 7.80 -21.90 8.60
N ILE A 436 8.38 -21.42 9.70
CA ILE A 436 9.79 -21.06 9.78
C ILE A 436 10.43 -21.89 10.89
N PHE A 437 11.44 -22.67 10.54
CA PHE A 437 12.33 -23.32 11.48
C PHE A 437 13.54 -22.43 11.71
N VAL A 438 13.99 -22.34 12.96
CA VAL A 438 15.13 -21.53 13.36
C VAL A 438 16.00 -22.31 14.35
N THR A 439 17.32 -22.28 14.18
CA THR A 439 18.27 -22.78 15.18
C THR A 439 19.54 -21.93 15.19
N SER A 440 20.36 -22.05 16.24
CA SER A 440 21.66 -21.39 16.32
C SER A 440 22.70 -22.14 15.49
N GLN A 441 23.59 -21.41 14.80
CA GLN A 441 24.69 -22.04 14.07
C GLN A 441 25.64 -22.84 14.98
N ARG A 442 25.73 -22.46 16.26
CA ARG A 442 26.56 -23.17 17.25
C ARG A 442 26.00 -24.55 17.61
N SER A 443 24.72 -24.79 17.33
CA SER A 443 24.01 -26.00 17.75
C SER A 443 24.10 -27.13 16.72
N MET A 444 24.18 -26.81 15.42
CA MET A 444 24.29 -27.79 14.33
C MET A 444 24.74 -27.14 13.02
N SER A 445 25.21 -27.96 12.08
CA SER A 445 25.53 -27.52 10.71
C SER A 445 24.27 -27.24 9.89
N ALA A 446 24.40 -26.46 8.82
CA ALA A 446 23.29 -26.14 7.92
C ALA A 446 22.68 -27.40 7.29
N SER A 447 23.47 -28.35 6.81
CA SER A 447 22.97 -29.61 6.22
C SER A 447 22.18 -30.45 7.23
N LYS A 448 22.67 -30.58 8.47
CA LYS A 448 21.96 -31.30 9.54
C LYS A 448 20.64 -30.59 9.88
N PHE A 449 20.68 -29.27 9.99
CA PHE A 449 19.47 -28.47 10.20
C PHE A 449 18.46 -28.66 9.07
N ASN A 450 18.91 -28.65 7.82
CA ASN A 450 18.09 -28.82 6.62
C ASN A 450 17.31 -30.15 6.64
N GLN A 451 18.01 -31.24 6.96
CA GLN A 451 17.42 -32.56 7.08
C GLN A 451 16.38 -32.61 8.21
N LYS A 452 16.74 -32.07 9.39
CA LYS A 452 15.88 -32.08 10.58
C LYS A 452 14.62 -31.24 10.38
N SER A 453 14.74 -30.04 9.82
CA SER A 453 13.59 -29.20 9.53
C SER A 453 12.66 -29.84 8.50
N HIS A 454 13.20 -30.57 7.51
CA HIS A 454 12.38 -31.26 6.52
C HIS A 454 11.54 -32.38 7.14
N HIS A 455 12.15 -33.19 8.01
CA HIS A 455 11.42 -34.21 8.77
C HIS A 455 10.33 -33.59 9.68
N LEU A 456 10.65 -32.50 10.37
CA LEU A 456 9.68 -31.81 11.23
C LEU A 456 8.53 -31.20 10.42
N ALA A 457 8.82 -30.61 9.25
CA ALA A 457 7.80 -30.05 8.36
C ALA A 457 6.85 -31.14 7.84
N ALA A 458 7.40 -32.30 7.43
CA ALA A 458 6.60 -33.44 7.00
C ALA A 458 5.73 -34.01 8.14
N ALA A 459 6.28 -34.16 9.35
CA ALA A 459 5.54 -34.62 10.51
C ALA A 459 4.41 -33.66 10.93
N LEU A 460 4.66 -32.34 10.86
CA LEU A 460 3.64 -31.32 11.10
C LEU A 460 2.51 -31.40 10.08
N HIS A 461 2.86 -31.56 8.80
CA HIS A 461 1.90 -31.68 7.72
C HIS A 461 1.02 -32.92 7.86
N GLU A 462 1.61 -34.07 8.19
CA GLU A 462 0.87 -35.32 8.41
C GLU A 462 -0.12 -35.19 9.58
N ARG A 463 0.28 -34.58 10.70
CA ARG A 463 -0.63 -34.28 11.82
C ARG A 463 -1.79 -33.39 11.41
N LEU A 464 -1.52 -32.38 10.59
CA LEU A 464 -2.57 -31.48 10.07
C LEU A 464 -3.59 -32.24 9.21
N ARG A 465 -3.16 -33.27 8.46
CA ARG A 465 -4.07 -34.13 7.68
C ARG A 465 -4.91 -35.07 8.55
N GLN A 466 -4.34 -35.53 9.67
CA GLN A 466 -5.01 -36.43 10.60
C GLN A 466 -5.95 -35.70 11.56
N THR A 467 -5.74 -34.42 11.78
CA THR A 467 -6.68 -33.58 12.52
C THR A 467 -7.93 -33.44 11.66
N PRO A 468 -9.10 -33.99 12.05
CA PRO A 468 -10.32 -33.83 11.29
C PRO A 468 -10.54 -32.35 11.14
N SER A 469 -10.50 -31.90 9.89
CA SER A 469 -10.51 -30.49 9.59
C SER A 469 -11.76 -29.86 10.22
N ALA A 470 -11.58 -28.74 10.91
CA ALA A 470 -12.66 -27.78 11.11
C ALA A 470 -13.23 -27.23 9.77
N SER A 471 -12.77 -27.77 8.62
CA SER A 471 -13.28 -27.47 7.28
C SER A 471 -14.64 -28.09 6.97
N GLU A 472 -15.12 -29.08 7.75
CA GLU A 472 -16.53 -29.50 7.67
C GLU A 472 -17.48 -28.55 8.41
N SER A 473 -16.99 -27.80 9.41
CA SER A 473 -17.76 -26.73 10.07
C SER A 473 -17.75 -25.39 9.31
N SER A 474 -16.95 -25.22 8.26
CA SER A 474 -16.87 -23.97 7.49
C SER A 474 -17.80 -23.90 6.27
N ILE A 475 -18.55 -24.95 5.94
CA ILE A 475 -19.55 -24.92 4.84
C ILE A 475 -20.80 -24.11 5.24
N ALA A 476 -20.99 -23.78 6.52
CA ALA A 476 -22.18 -23.06 7.02
C ALA A 476 -22.03 -21.54 7.14
N TYR A 477 -21.09 -20.90 6.41
CA TYR A 477 -21.07 -19.44 6.26
C TYR A 477 -21.36 -19.07 4.80
N GLN A 478 -22.64 -19.13 4.45
CA GLN A 478 -23.20 -18.41 3.31
C GLN A 478 -24.02 -17.21 3.86
N PRO A 479 -24.10 -16.12 3.09
CA PRO A 479 -23.80 -14.74 3.48
C PRO A 479 -24.66 -14.09 4.57
#